data_AF-A0A961KCP0-F1
#
_entry.id   AF-A0A961KCP0-F1
#
_cell.length_a   1.000
_cell.length_b   1.000
_cell.length_c   1.000
_cell.angle_alpha   90.00
_cell.angle_beta   90.00
_cell.angle_gamma   90.00
#
_symmetry.space_group_name_H-M   'P 1'
#
loop_
_entity.id
_entity.type
_entity.pdbx_description
1 polymer ?
#
loop_
_entity_poly.entity_id
_entity_poly.type
_entity_poly.pdbx_seq_one_letter_code
_entity_poly.pdbx_strand_id
1 'polypeptide(L)'
;QRGCIYCTRMHEHVYTDDRIAQMLRDDFMVVQMNLFGNVPVTDFDGVEMDERDMMNRWSVVFTPTMLFMPETIPESGTAAQNAVMVMPGAFERGTTRLMLQWVLERGYEGDEHFQHYVARNLNPGN
;
A
#
# COMPACT_ATOMS: atom_id res chain seq x y z
N GLN A 1 -12.70 5.27 -2.96
CA GLN A 1 -12.94 6.66 -3.40
C GLN A 1 -14.08 6.72 -4.38
N ARG A 2 -15.12 7.51 -4.10
CA ARG A 2 -16.23 7.69 -5.04
C ARG A 2 -15.71 8.38 -6.32
N GLY A 3 -16.02 7.84 -7.48
CA GLY A 3 -15.64 8.42 -8.78
C GLY A 3 -14.19 8.17 -9.22
N CYS A 4 -13.38 7.46 -8.42
CA CYS A 4 -12.00 7.12 -8.80
C CYS A 4 -11.98 5.83 -9.65
N ILE A 5 -11.89 5.96 -10.98
CA ILE A 5 -11.85 4.82 -11.90
C ILE A 5 -10.69 3.84 -11.62
N TYR A 6 -9.55 4.35 -11.16
CA TYR A 6 -8.39 3.53 -10.81
C TYR A 6 -8.64 2.72 -9.53
N CYS A 7 -9.32 3.31 -8.56
CA CYS A 7 -9.72 2.63 -7.34
C CYS A 7 -10.76 1.54 -7.64
N THR A 8 -11.74 1.84 -8.49
CA THR A 8 -12.70 0.85 -9.00
C THR A 8 -11.97 -0.31 -9.67
N ARG A 9 -11.02 -0.03 -10.57
CA ARG A 9 -10.20 -1.05 -11.23
C ARG A 9 -9.44 -1.92 -10.23
N MET A 10 -8.83 -1.33 -9.19
CA MET A 10 -8.16 -2.12 -8.16
C MET A 10 -9.14 -3.04 -7.43
N HIS A 11 -10.27 -2.52 -6.95
CA HIS A 11 -11.23 -3.30 -6.17
C HIS A 11 -12.01 -4.34 -6.97
N GLU A 12 -12.27 -4.12 -8.26
CA GLU A 12 -13.09 -5.04 -9.07
C GLU A 12 -12.25 -6.04 -9.86
N HIS A 13 -10.98 -5.72 -10.15
CA HIS A 13 -10.15 -6.53 -11.05
C HIS A 13 -8.80 -6.97 -10.48
N VAL A 14 -8.19 -6.20 -9.57
CA VAL A 14 -6.83 -6.50 -9.07
C VAL A 14 -6.91 -7.22 -7.72
N TYR A 15 -7.57 -6.61 -6.73
CA TYR A 15 -7.71 -7.17 -5.39
C TYR A 15 -8.66 -8.38 -5.33
N THR A 16 -9.46 -8.60 -6.38
CA THR A 16 -10.33 -9.77 -6.53
C THR A 16 -9.63 -10.97 -7.16
N ASP A 17 -8.38 -10.82 -7.61
CA ASP A 17 -7.57 -11.96 -8.04
C ASP A 17 -7.30 -12.88 -6.84
N ASP A 18 -7.59 -14.17 -6.95
CA ASP A 18 -7.58 -15.10 -5.81
C ASP A 18 -6.27 -15.07 -5.02
N ARG A 19 -5.12 -14.95 -5.69
CA ARG A 19 -3.81 -14.92 -5.02
C ARG A 19 -3.60 -13.62 -4.26
N ILE A 20 -3.98 -12.49 -4.84
CA ILE A 20 -3.87 -11.17 -4.21
C ILE A 20 -4.86 -11.08 -3.04
N ALA A 21 -6.10 -11.52 -3.24
CA ALA A 21 -7.14 -11.56 -2.22
C ALA A 21 -6.72 -12.45 -1.04
N GLN A 22 -6.05 -13.57 -1.30
CA GLN A 22 -5.50 -14.42 -0.25
C GLN A 22 -4.40 -13.70 0.53
N MET A 23 -3.39 -13.15 -0.13
CA MET A 23 -2.31 -12.43 0.55
C MET A 23 -2.84 -11.28 1.41
N LEU A 24 -3.75 -10.47 0.87
CA LEU A 24 -4.35 -9.35 1.59
C LEU A 24 -5.18 -9.78 2.82
N ARG A 25 -5.71 -11.01 2.84
CA ARG A 25 -6.49 -11.53 3.97
C ARG A 25 -5.62 -12.24 5.01
N ASP A 26 -4.65 -13.01 4.54
CA ASP A 26 -3.89 -13.95 5.36
C ASP A 26 -2.61 -13.31 5.91
N ASP A 27 -2.00 -12.39 5.15
CA ASP A 27 -0.65 -11.87 5.44
C ASP A 27 -0.63 -10.37 5.82
N PHE A 28 -1.73 -9.63 5.59
CA PHE A 28 -1.79 -8.18 5.83
C PHE A 28 -3.00 -7.75 6.69
N MET A 29 -2.76 -6.82 7.60
CA MET A 29 -3.83 -6.02 8.20
C MET A 29 -4.13 -4.83 7.29
N VAL A 30 -5.17 -4.96 6.46
CA VAL A 30 -5.54 -3.91 5.50
C VAL A 30 -6.47 -2.88 6.15
N VAL A 31 -6.04 -1.63 6.16
CA VAL A 31 -6.87 -0.48 6.56
C VAL A 31 -7.20 0.35 5.32
N GLN A 32 -8.49 0.53 5.05
CA GLN A 32 -8.95 1.36 3.95
C GLN A 32 -9.11 2.81 4.42
N MET A 33 -8.41 3.72 3.74
CA MET A 33 -8.52 5.16 3.98
C MET A 33 -9.33 5.84 2.89
N ASN A 34 -10.15 6.80 3.30
CA ASN A 34 -10.95 7.62 2.41
C ASN A 34 -10.36 9.02 2.21
N LEU A 35 -9.93 9.36 0.98
CA LEU A 35 -9.31 10.65 0.66
C LEU A 35 -10.15 11.86 1.07
N PHE A 36 -11.47 11.72 1.01
CA PHE A 36 -12.42 12.77 1.40
C PHE A 36 -13.24 12.39 2.64
N GLY A 37 -12.77 11.37 3.36
CA GLY A 37 -13.44 10.89 4.56
C GLY A 37 -13.23 11.80 5.75
N ASN A 38 -14.08 11.60 6.75
CA ASN A 38 -14.09 12.33 8.01
C ASN A 38 -14.13 11.37 9.20
N VAL A 39 -13.67 10.14 9.01
CA VAL A 39 -13.46 9.21 10.13
C VAL A 39 -12.21 9.68 10.89
N PRO A 40 -12.23 9.76 12.23
CA PRO A 40 -11.03 10.06 12.99
C PRO A 40 -9.98 8.96 12.85
N VAL A 41 -8.73 9.35 12.64
CA VAL A 41 -7.57 8.47 12.56
C VAL A 41 -6.48 8.99 13.47
N THR A 42 -5.97 8.10 14.32
CA THR A 42 -4.80 8.35 15.17
C THR A 42 -3.55 7.83 14.45
N ASP A 43 -2.59 8.72 14.17
CA ASP A 43 -1.30 8.35 13.58
C ASP A 43 -0.34 7.78 14.65
N PHE A 44 0.81 7.25 14.24
CA PHE A 44 1.79 6.64 15.15
C PHE A 44 2.41 7.63 16.15
N ASP A 45 2.40 8.93 15.84
CA ASP A 45 2.84 9.98 16.75
C ASP A 45 1.73 10.43 17.74
N GLY A 46 0.58 9.77 17.74
CA GLY A 46 -0.56 10.03 18.62
C GLY A 46 -1.45 11.19 18.18
N VAL A 47 -1.14 11.85 17.05
CA VAL A 47 -1.99 12.92 16.52
C VAL A 47 -3.26 12.31 15.90
N GLU A 48 -4.42 12.80 16.33
CA GLU A 48 -5.71 12.43 15.75
C GLU A 48 -6.21 13.50 14.76
N MET A 49 -6.60 13.07 13.56
CA MET A 49 -7.18 13.92 12.52
C MET A 49 -8.22 13.15 11.70
N ASP A 50 -9.13 13.86 11.03
CA ASP A 50 -10.01 13.27 10.02
C ASP A 50 -9.18 12.64 8.87
N GLU A 51 -9.67 11.58 8.24
CA GLU A 51 -8.98 10.93 7.11
C GLU A 51 -8.49 11.93 6.05
N ARG A 52 -9.33 12.88 5.61
CA ARG A 52 -8.96 13.90 4.61
C ARG A 52 -7.75 14.74 5.02
N ASP A 53 -7.62 15.06 6.31
CA ASP A 53 -6.54 15.89 6.84
C ASP A 53 -5.29 15.04 7.01
N MET A 54 -5.48 13.77 7.38
CA MET A 54 -4.43 12.77 7.44
C MET A 54 -3.78 12.53 6.07
N MET A 55 -4.55 12.51 4.98
CA MET A 55 -4.02 12.38 3.63
C MET A 55 -3.08 13.53 3.24
N ASN A 56 -3.45 14.77 3.61
CA ASN A 56 -2.57 15.92 3.42
C ASN A 56 -1.30 15.79 4.27
N ARG A 57 -1.44 15.39 5.54
CA ARG A 57 -0.30 15.16 6.46
C ARG A 57 0.68 14.12 5.91
N TRP A 58 0.17 13.05 5.32
CA TRP A 58 0.95 11.98 4.72
C TRP A 58 1.40 12.28 3.28
N SER A 59 1.14 13.48 2.76
CA SER A 59 1.46 13.88 1.38
C SER A 59 0.86 12.95 0.31
N VAL A 60 -0.29 12.33 0.60
CA VAL A 60 -1.03 11.51 -0.36
C VAL A 60 -1.80 12.42 -1.31
N VAL A 61 -1.29 12.54 -2.54
CA VAL A 61 -1.85 13.44 -3.56
C VAL A 61 -2.74 12.75 -4.60
N PHE A 62 -2.67 11.42 -4.72
CA PHE A 62 -3.43 10.64 -5.69
C PHE A 62 -3.96 9.33 -5.11
N THR A 63 -5.02 8.80 -5.71
CA THR A 63 -5.63 7.53 -5.33
C THR A 63 -5.71 6.57 -6.52
N PRO A 64 -5.48 5.27 -6.31
CA PRO A 64 -5.10 4.64 -5.04
C PRO A 64 -3.63 4.91 -4.69
N THR A 65 -3.32 5.01 -3.40
CA THR A 65 -1.95 4.97 -2.86
C THR A 65 -1.95 3.93 -1.76
N MET A 66 -1.00 2.99 -1.81
CA MET A 66 -0.78 2.01 -0.75
C MET A 66 0.48 2.41 0.04
N LEU A 67 0.34 2.46 1.36
CA LEU A 67 1.44 2.65 2.30
C LEU A 67 1.62 1.34 3.07
N PHE A 68 2.80 0.72 2.97
CA PHE A 68 3.13 -0.50 3.68
C PHE A 68 3.88 -0.15 4.96
N MET A 69 3.37 -0.60 6.10
CA MET A 69 3.92 -0.30 7.43
C MET A 69 4.87 -1.41 7.90
N PRO A 70 5.83 -1.09 8.79
CA PRO A 70 6.65 -2.10 9.45
C PRO A 70 5.80 -2.98 10.37
N GLU A 71 6.28 -4.20 10.64
CA GLU A 71 5.62 -5.15 11.55
C GLU A 71 5.63 -4.67 13.02
N THR A 72 6.63 -3.86 13.38
CA THR A 72 6.75 -3.26 14.71
C THR A 72 6.24 -1.83 14.69
N ILE A 73 5.45 -1.46 15.70
CA ILE A 73 4.95 -0.09 15.87
C ILE A 73 6.15 0.87 15.98
N PRO A 74 6.23 1.91 15.12
CA PRO A 74 7.27 2.93 15.23
C PRO A 74 7.20 3.67 16.57
N GLU A 75 8.36 4.01 17.14
CA GLU A 75 8.43 4.79 18.39
C GLU A 75 8.07 6.28 18.19
N SER A 76 8.17 6.78 16.95
CA SER A 76 7.88 8.17 16.61
C SER A 76 7.67 8.35 15.10
N GLY A 77 7.19 9.54 14.71
CA GLY A 77 6.98 9.91 13.31
C GLY A 77 5.62 9.47 12.78
N THR A 78 5.29 9.93 11.58
CA THR A 78 4.02 9.66 10.91
C THR A 78 4.04 8.32 10.17
N ALA A 79 2.87 7.80 9.80
CA ALA A 79 2.78 6.62 8.94
C ALA A 79 3.53 6.79 7.62
N ALA A 80 3.47 7.98 7.01
CA ALA A 80 4.20 8.27 5.77
C ALA A 80 5.73 8.25 5.95
N GLN A 81 6.24 8.71 7.09
CA GLN A 81 7.67 8.68 7.40
C GLN A 81 8.18 7.28 7.70
N ASN A 82 7.32 6.43 8.28
CA ASN A 82 7.67 5.08 8.69
C ASN A 82 7.32 4.00 7.65
N ALA A 83 6.62 4.35 6.57
CA ALA A 83 6.27 3.40 5.52
C ALA A 83 7.52 2.74 4.93
N VAL A 84 7.59 1.40 5.00
CA VAL A 84 8.70 0.62 4.40
C VAL A 84 8.61 0.60 2.88
N MET A 85 7.40 0.80 2.35
CA MET A 85 7.17 0.94 0.92
C MET A 85 5.94 1.79 0.65
N VAL A 86 5.99 2.59 -0.42
CA VAL A 86 4.86 3.38 -0.92
C VAL A 86 4.64 3.06 -2.38
N MET A 87 3.42 2.65 -2.72
CA MET A 87 3.00 2.40 -4.09
C MET A 87 1.95 3.45 -4.50
N PRO A 88 2.35 4.54 -5.16
CA PRO A 88 1.44 5.56 -5.64
C PRO A 88 0.86 5.15 -7.01
N GLY A 89 -0.39 4.74 -7.03
CA GLY A 89 -1.13 4.46 -8.26
C GLY A 89 -1.76 3.07 -8.33
N ALA A 90 -2.58 2.87 -9.37
CA ALA A 90 -3.17 1.58 -9.68
C ALA A 90 -2.23 0.76 -10.58
N PHE A 91 -1.71 -0.33 -10.02
CA PHE A 91 -0.87 -1.28 -10.74
C PHE A 91 -1.66 -2.56 -11.04
N GLU A 92 -1.42 -3.14 -12.21
CA GLU A 92 -2.05 -4.39 -12.62
C GLU A 92 -1.64 -5.57 -11.72
N ARG A 93 -2.39 -6.68 -11.84
CA ARG A 93 -2.27 -7.89 -11.00
C ARG A 93 -0.84 -8.35 -10.79
N GLY A 94 -0.04 -8.43 -11.86
CA GLY A 94 1.35 -8.90 -11.79
C GLY A 94 2.19 -8.07 -10.83
N THR A 95 2.25 -6.76 -11.04
CA THR A 95 3.05 -5.84 -10.22
C THR A 95 2.49 -5.72 -8.80
N THR A 96 1.16 -5.68 -8.63
CA THR A 96 0.54 -5.63 -7.29
C THR A 96 0.86 -6.88 -6.49
N ARG A 97 0.74 -8.08 -7.06
CA ARG A 97 1.11 -9.34 -6.40
C ARG A 97 2.58 -9.35 -6.02
N LEU A 98 3.47 -8.92 -6.92
CA LEU A 98 4.91 -8.88 -6.65
C LEU A 98 5.28 -7.82 -5.61
N MET A 99 4.53 -6.73 -5.51
CA MET A 99 4.69 -5.76 -4.43
C MET A 99 4.36 -6.37 -3.06
N LEU A 100 3.20 -7.01 -2.95
CA LEU A 100 2.82 -7.71 -1.72
C LEU A 100 3.87 -8.77 -1.36
N GLN A 101 4.33 -9.55 -2.33
CA GLN A 101 5.33 -10.58 -2.12
C GLN A 101 6.67 -9.99 -1.66
N TRP A 102 7.14 -8.91 -2.29
CA TRP A 102 8.39 -8.26 -1.95
C TRP A 102 8.38 -7.64 -0.54
N VAL A 103 7.25 -7.08 -0.11
CA VAL A 103 7.07 -6.59 1.26
C VAL A 103 7.11 -7.75 2.27
N LEU A 104 6.44 -8.87 1.99
CA LEU A 104 6.49 -10.06 2.86
C LEU A 104 7.89 -10.69 2.94
N GLU A 105 8.64 -10.62 1.84
CA GLU A 105 10.04 -11.08 1.79
C GLU A 105 11.03 -10.07 2.41
N ARG A 106 10.53 -8.94 2.96
CA ARG A 106 11.32 -7.82 3.48
C ARG A 106 12.37 -7.31 2.49
N GLY A 107 12.03 -7.33 1.19
CA GLY A 107 12.97 -6.93 0.14
C GLY A 107 13.45 -5.48 0.27
N TYR A 108 12.70 -4.62 0.96
CA TYR A 108 13.07 -3.23 1.28
C TYR A 108 14.27 -3.11 2.23
N GLU A 109 14.68 -4.19 2.91
CA GLU A 109 15.88 -4.21 3.75
C GLU A 109 17.16 -4.53 2.95
N GLY A 110 17.02 -5.01 1.71
CA GLY A 110 18.13 -5.39 0.85
C GLY A 110 18.53 -4.34 -0.18
N ASP A 111 19.55 -4.68 -0.99
CA ASP A 111 20.06 -3.79 -2.04
C ASP A 111 19.27 -3.88 -3.37
N GLU A 112 18.36 -4.84 -3.51
CA GLU A 112 17.59 -5.04 -4.74
C GLU A 112 16.45 -4.02 -4.86
N HIS A 113 16.56 -3.13 -5.84
CA HIS A 113 15.45 -2.22 -6.17
C HIS A 113 14.23 -3.00 -6.68
N PHE A 114 13.02 -2.63 -6.22
CA PHE A 114 11.77 -3.32 -6.55
C PHE A 114 11.53 -3.54 -8.06
N GLN A 115 11.94 -2.62 -8.93
CA GLN A 115 11.78 -2.82 -10.38
C GLN A 115 12.64 -3.97 -10.94
N HIS A 116 13.83 -4.23 -10.37
CA HIS A 116 14.61 -5.41 -10.72
C HIS A 116 13.92 -6.69 -10.24
N TYR A 117 13.38 -6.66 -9.03
CA TYR A 117 12.54 -7.74 -8.49
C TYR A 117 11.34 -8.04 -9.40
N VAL A 118 10.64 -7.00 -9.88
CA VAL A 118 9.54 -7.18 -10.83
C VAL A 118 10.04 -7.79 -12.14
N ALA A 119 11.11 -7.26 -12.72
CA ALA A 119 11.62 -7.73 -14.01
C ALA A 119 11.97 -9.24 -13.99
N ARG A 120 12.61 -9.73 -12.92
CA ARG A 120 12.98 -11.15 -12.81
C ARG A 120 11.81 -12.09 -12.50
N ASN A 121 10.76 -11.59 -11.85
CA ASN A 121 9.63 -12.42 -11.41
C ASN A 121 8.39 -12.31 -12.31
N LEU A 122 8.26 -11.26 -13.12
CA LEU A 122 7.13 -11.07 -14.03
C LEU A 122 7.26 -11.93 -15.30
N ASN A 123 8.50 -12.28 -15.70
CA ASN A 123 8.81 -13.15 -16.84
C ASN A 123 9.75 -14.29 -16.41
N PRO A 124 9.24 -15.41 -15.85
CA PRO A 124 10.08 -16.51 -15.37
C PRO A 124 10.69 -17.37 -16.51
N GLY A 125 11.03 -16.79 -17.67
CA GLY A 125 11.41 -17.54 -18.87
C GLY A 125 12.38 -16.80 -19.81
N ASN A 126 13.53 -16.37 -19.31
CA ASN A 126 14.74 -16.19 -20.12
C ASN A 126 15.80 -17.17 -19.64
#